data_AF-A0A8J1XM57-F1
#
_entry.id   AF-A0A8J1XM57-F1
#
_cell.length_a   1.000
_cell.length_b   1.000
_cell.length_c   1.000
_cell.angle_alpha   90.00
_cell.angle_beta   90.00
_cell.angle_gamma   90.00
#
_symmetry.space_group_name_H-M   'P 1'
#
loop_
_entity.id
_entity.type
_entity.pdbx_description
1 polymer ?
#
loop_
_entity_poly.entity_id
_entity_poly.type
_entity_poly.pdbx_seq_one_letter_code
_entity_poly.pdbx_strand_id
1 'polypeptide(L)'
;FGTMWDFPDDPDVQRLSAEIYDKGGVVSAVCHGPVALINVRLKDGSYLVKGKGIAAFCNEEEDAASVRDIVPYTVEDKLIERGAKYTKAGVFQSHVVADGRLVTGQNPPSAKDTGEAIVKALS
;
A
#
# COMPACT_ATOMS: atom_id res chain seq x y z
N PHE A 1 -4.67 -8.93 -7.66
CA PHE A 1 -4.18 -8.58 -9.01
C PHE A 1 -5.04 -7.57 -9.73
N GLY A 2 -6.38 -7.68 -9.80
CA GLY A 2 -7.23 -6.70 -10.53
C GLY A 2 -6.91 -5.23 -10.22
N THR A 3 -6.64 -4.93 -8.95
CA THR A 3 -6.20 -3.62 -8.45
C THR A 3 -5.03 -3.00 -9.20
N MET A 4 -4.17 -3.79 -9.84
CA MET A 4 -3.00 -3.30 -10.59
C MET A 4 -3.37 -2.56 -11.87
N TRP A 5 -4.59 -2.76 -12.38
CA TRP A 5 -5.04 -2.18 -13.66
C TRP A 5 -6.04 -1.04 -13.49
N ASP A 6 -6.85 -1.04 -12.43
CA ASP A 6 -7.93 -0.07 -12.24
C ASP A 6 -7.61 0.99 -11.19
N PHE A 7 -6.93 0.66 -10.09
CA PHE A 7 -6.73 1.59 -8.98
C PHE A 7 -5.67 2.70 -9.18
N PRO A 8 -4.50 2.44 -9.81
CA PRO A 8 -3.40 3.40 -9.83
C PRO A 8 -3.76 4.78 -10.36
N ASP A 9 -4.63 4.81 -11.38
CA ASP A 9 -5.00 6.01 -12.12
C ASP A 9 -6.47 6.39 -11.93
N ASP A 10 -7.18 5.72 -11.02
CA ASP A 10 -8.57 6.07 -10.69
C ASP A 10 -8.59 7.41 -9.92
N PRO A 11 -9.24 8.46 -10.46
CA PRO A 11 -9.22 9.78 -9.85
C PRO A 11 -10.00 9.85 -8.53
N ASP A 12 -11.02 9.00 -8.35
CA ASP A 12 -11.81 8.97 -7.12
C ASP A 12 -11.07 8.25 -6.00
N VAL A 13 -10.37 7.15 -6.30
CA VAL A 13 -9.46 6.48 -5.35
C VAL A 13 -8.40 7.45 -4.87
N GLN A 14 -7.78 8.19 -5.79
CA GLN A 14 -6.76 9.18 -5.44
C GLN A 14 -7.32 10.30 -4.57
N ARG A 15 -8.43 10.91 -5.00
CA ARG A 15 -9.08 12.03 -4.31
C ARG A 15 -9.57 11.63 -2.92
N LEU A 16 -10.30 10.53 -2.80
CA LEU A 16 -10.87 10.09 -1.52
C LEU A 16 -9.77 9.70 -0.53
N SER A 17 -8.72 9.01 -0.99
CA SER A 17 -7.58 8.66 -0.12
C SER A 17 -6.86 9.90 0.40
N ALA A 18 -6.59 10.89 -0.46
CA ALA A 18 -5.99 12.16 -0.07
C ALA A 18 -6.89 12.93 0.91
N GLU A 19 -8.19 13.04 0.62
CA GLU A 19 -9.14 13.75 1.48
C GLU A 19 -9.26 13.12 2.87
N ILE A 20 -9.36 11.78 2.95
CA ILE A 20 -9.41 11.06 4.23
C ILE A 20 -8.13 11.34 5.01
N TYR A 21 -6.97 11.21 4.36
CA TYR A 21 -5.69 11.43 5.03
C TYR A 21 -5.50 12.88 5.48
N ASP A 22 -5.88 13.87 4.67
CA ASP A 22 -5.76 15.29 5.01
C ASP A 22 -6.73 15.73 6.11
N LYS A 23 -7.87 15.04 6.25
CA LYS A 23 -8.85 15.26 7.34
C LYS A 23 -8.48 14.54 8.63
N GLY A 24 -7.30 13.91 8.70
CA GLY A 24 -6.83 13.21 9.90
C GLY A 24 -7.36 11.77 10.04
N GLY A 25 -7.99 11.21 9.00
CA GLY A 25 -8.48 9.82 9.00
C GLY A 25 -7.38 8.79 8.71
N VAL A 26 -7.68 7.51 8.90
CA VAL A 26 -6.77 6.41 8.58
C VAL A 26 -6.94 6.01 7.11
N VAL A 27 -5.82 5.81 6.41
CA VAL A 27 -5.78 5.21 5.08
C VAL A 27 -5.07 3.87 5.21
N SER A 28 -5.66 2.81 4.65
CA SER A 28 -5.09 1.48 4.76
C SER A 28 -5.26 0.63 3.52
N ALA A 29 -4.31 -0.26 3.27
CA ALA A 29 -4.37 -1.22 2.17
C ALA A 29 -3.54 -2.48 2.47
N VAL A 30 -3.87 -3.60 1.83
CA VAL A 30 -3.17 -4.89 2.04
C VAL A 30 -2.90 -5.58 0.70
N CYS A 31 -1.84 -6.40 0.63
CA CYS A 31 -1.48 -7.16 -0.57
C CYS A 31 -1.11 -6.25 -1.75
N HIS A 32 -1.81 -6.33 -2.88
CA HIS A 32 -1.69 -5.38 -3.99
C HIS A 32 -2.45 -4.07 -3.80
N GLY A 33 -3.31 -3.98 -2.77
CA GLY A 33 -4.08 -2.77 -2.48
C GLY A 33 -3.24 -1.48 -2.38
N PRO A 34 -2.01 -1.49 -1.81
CA PRO A 34 -1.14 -0.31 -1.78
C PRO A 34 -0.82 0.30 -3.15
N VAL A 35 -1.04 -0.42 -4.26
CA VAL A 35 -0.94 0.14 -5.60
C VAL A 35 -1.90 1.31 -5.83
N ALA A 36 -3.04 1.36 -5.13
CA ALA A 36 -3.95 2.50 -5.14
C ALA A 36 -3.31 3.80 -4.65
N LEU A 37 -2.24 3.69 -3.85
CA LEU A 37 -1.66 4.82 -3.13
C LEU A 37 -0.46 5.44 -3.87
N ILE A 38 0.04 4.80 -4.93
CA ILE A 38 1.28 5.21 -5.60
C ILE A 38 1.18 6.58 -6.29
N ASN A 39 -0.04 7.00 -6.66
CA ASN A 39 -0.27 8.28 -7.31
C ASN A 39 -1.10 9.25 -6.44
N VAL A 40 -1.47 8.85 -5.22
CA VAL A 40 -2.15 9.75 -4.27
C VAL A 40 -1.21 10.88 -3.89
N ARG A 41 -1.64 12.12 -4.10
CA ARG A 41 -0.91 13.33 -3.71
C ARG A 41 -1.64 14.07 -2.59
N LEU A 42 -0.87 14.61 -1.65
CA LEU A 42 -1.37 15.47 -0.57
C LEU A 42 -1.47 16.92 -1.04
N LYS A 43 -2.06 17.80 -0.20
CA LYS A 43 -2.19 19.25 -0.47
C LYS A 43 -0.89 19.96 -0.82
N ASP A 44 0.25 19.48 -0.31
CA ASP A 44 1.57 20.04 -0.61
C ASP A 44 2.17 19.53 -1.94
N GLY A 45 1.42 18.70 -2.69
CA GLY A 45 1.82 18.10 -3.96
C GLY A 45 2.72 16.87 -3.83
N SER A 46 3.16 16.51 -2.62
CA SER A 46 3.97 15.32 -2.37
C SER A 46 3.12 14.05 -2.49
N TYR A 47 3.73 12.93 -2.84
CA TYR A 47 3.06 11.63 -2.79
C TYR A 47 2.79 11.24 -1.34
N LEU A 48 1.60 10.73 -1.04
CA LEU A 48 1.22 10.23 0.29
C LEU A 48 2.25 9.22 0.83
N VAL A 49 2.79 8.38 -0.05
CA VAL A 49 3.75 7.32 0.30
C VAL A 49 5.18 7.81 0.51
N LYS A 50 5.52 9.05 0.12
CA LYS A 50 6.89 9.55 0.15
C LYS A 50 7.43 9.63 1.58
N GLY A 51 8.54 8.94 1.83
CA GLY A 51 9.22 8.91 3.13
C GLY A 51 8.53 8.05 4.20
N LYS A 52 7.38 7.44 3.88
CA LYS A 52 6.58 6.61 4.77
C LYS A 52 7.01 5.14 4.75
N GLY A 53 6.97 4.50 5.91
CA GLY A 53 7.07 3.04 6.01
C GLY A 53 5.86 2.37 5.36
N ILE A 54 6.09 1.41 4.46
CA ILE A 54 5.01 0.68 3.77
C ILE A 54 5.37 -0.80 3.64
N ALA A 55 4.34 -1.65 3.77
CA ALA A 55 4.35 -3.05 3.35
C ALA A 55 3.34 -3.27 2.22
N ALA A 56 3.70 -4.09 1.24
CA ALA A 56 2.83 -4.51 0.15
C ALA A 56 3.35 -5.83 -0.41
N PHE A 57 2.59 -6.47 -1.28
CA PHE A 57 2.99 -7.75 -1.89
C PHE A 57 4.37 -7.62 -2.52
N CYS A 58 5.30 -8.50 -2.14
CA CYS A 58 6.71 -8.35 -2.51
C CYS A 58 7.03 -9.02 -3.84
N ASN A 59 8.14 -8.61 -4.44
CA ASN A 59 8.61 -9.15 -5.72
C ASN A 59 8.77 -10.68 -5.69
N GLU A 60 9.27 -11.23 -4.58
CA GLU A 60 9.42 -12.68 -4.40
C GLU A 60 8.06 -13.40 -4.29
N GLU A 61 7.02 -12.72 -3.81
CA GLU A 61 5.66 -13.26 -3.80
C GLU A 61 5.03 -13.20 -5.20
N GLU A 62 5.34 -12.18 -6.02
CA GLU A 62 4.94 -12.12 -7.44
C GLU A 62 5.58 -13.26 -8.25
N ASP A 63 6.87 -13.55 -7.99
CA ASP A 63 7.59 -14.68 -8.59
C ASP A 63 6.96 -16.01 -8.17
N ALA A 64 6.73 -16.20 -6.86
CA ALA A 64 6.14 -17.42 -6.32
C ALA A 64 4.70 -17.67 -6.83
N ALA A 65 3.95 -16.60 -7.08
CA ALA A 65 2.62 -16.65 -7.66
C ALA A 65 2.62 -16.70 -9.20
N SER A 66 3.78 -16.65 -9.87
CA SER A 66 3.94 -16.70 -11.33
C SER A 66 3.16 -15.63 -12.09
N VAL A 67 3.14 -14.41 -11.52
CA VAL A 67 2.36 -13.27 -12.03
C VAL A 67 3.23 -12.06 -12.37
N ARG A 68 4.52 -12.11 -12.07
CA ARG A 68 5.46 -11.00 -12.30
C ARG A 68 5.48 -10.51 -13.75
N ASP A 69 5.42 -11.44 -14.70
CA ASP A 69 5.41 -11.12 -16.14
C ASP A 69 4.02 -10.73 -16.67
N ILE A 70 2.98 -10.78 -15.81
CA ILE A 70 1.60 -10.45 -16.16
C ILE A 70 1.26 -9.03 -15.71
N VAL A 71 1.74 -8.61 -14.54
CA VAL A 71 1.49 -7.27 -14.00
C VAL A 71 2.30 -6.20 -14.75
N PRO A 72 1.79 -4.97 -14.90
CA PRO A 72 2.49 -3.92 -15.65
C PRO A 72 3.79 -3.44 -14.98
N TYR A 73 3.88 -3.62 -13.67
CA TYR A 73 5.02 -3.36 -12.79
C TYR A 73 4.70 -4.03 -11.44
N THR A 74 5.70 -4.20 -10.59
CA THR A 74 5.46 -4.71 -9.23
C THR A 74 5.14 -3.57 -8.27
N VAL A 75 4.32 -3.86 -7.26
CA VAL A 75 3.91 -2.84 -6.27
C VAL A 75 5.11 -2.37 -5.44
N GLU A 76 6.00 -3.28 -5.07
CA GLU A 76 7.25 -2.99 -4.36
C GLU A 76 8.11 -1.95 -5.11
N ASP A 77 8.45 -2.23 -6.37
CA ASP A 77 9.31 -1.34 -7.17
C ASP A 77 8.67 0.04 -7.33
N LYS A 78 7.35 0.08 -7.56
CA LYS A 78 6.64 1.33 -7.78
C LYS A 78 6.51 2.18 -6.52
N LEU A 79 6.31 1.56 -5.36
CA LEU A 79 6.32 2.26 -4.07
C LEU A 79 7.71 2.85 -3.77
N ILE A 80 8.78 2.11 -4.03
CA ILE A 80 10.16 2.57 -3.87
C ILE A 80 10.43 3.76 -4.82
N GLU A 81 10.02 3.68 -6.08
CA GLU A 81 10.13 4.78 -7.06
C GLU A 81 9.42 6.05 -6.55
N ARG A 82 8.29 5.91 -5.85
CA ARG A 82 7.54 7.02 -5.23
C ARG A 82 8.15 7.52 -3.91
N GLY A 83 9.27 6.93 -3.49
CA GLY A 83 10.04 7.32 -2.32
C GLY A 83 9.54 6.71 -1.01
N ALA A 84 8.75 5.64 -1.06
CA ALA A 84 8.36 4.90 0.15
C ALA A 84 9.56 4.18 0.76
N LYS A 85 9.56 4.06 2.10
CA LYS A 85 10.47 3.20 2.85
C LYS A 85 9.86 1.81 2.94
N TYR A 86 9.93 1.08 1.83
CA TYR A 86 9.35 -0.24 1.70
C TYR A 86 10.04 -1.26 2.64
N THR A 87 9.25 -2.10 3.31
CA THR A 87 9.74 -3.21 4.14
C THR A 87 8.87 -4.44 3.93
N LYS A 88 9.47 -5.62 4.08
CA LYS A 88 8.82 -6.92 3.90
C LYS A 88 9.32 -7.94 4.90
N ALA A 89 8.49 -8.92 5.21
CA ALA A 89 8.89 -10.18 5.81
C ALA A 89 9.12 -11.24 4.70
N GLY A 90 9.36 -12.49 5.11
CA GLY A 90 9.47 -13.60 4.19
C GLY A 90 8.21 -13.82 3.36
N VAL A 91 8.36 -14.52 2.23
CA VAL A 91 7.27 -14.88 1.32
C VAL A 91 6.09 -15.49 2.07
N PHE A 92 4.90 -14.90 1.90
CA PHE A 92 3.64 -15.28 2.55
C PHE A 92 3.68 -15.28 4.09
N GLN A 93 4.60 -14.55 4.72
CA GLN A 93 4.60 -14.27 6.15
C GLN A 93 3.84 -12.98 6.45
N SER A 94 3.10 -12.95 7.57
CA SER A 94 2.41 -11.72 7.99
C SER A 94 3.42 -10.60 8.24
N HIS A 95 3.16 -9.42 7.67
CA HIS A 95 3.94 -8.21 7.90
C HIS A 95 3.03 -6.99 7.75
N VAL A 96 3.01 -6.15 8.78
CA VAL A 96 2.17 -4.95 8.83
C VAL A 96 3.02 -3.76 9.24
N VAL A 97 2.85 -2.65 8.52
CA VAL A 97 3.49 -1.37 8.83
C VAL A 97 2.42 -0.33 9.11
N ALA A 98 2.51 0.29 10.29
CA ALA A 98 1.71 1.45 10.66
C ALA A 98 2.64 2.67 10.81
N ASP A 99 2.62 3.57 9.83
CA ASP A 99 3.34 4.85 9.86
C ASP A 99 2.34 5.99 10.11
N GLY A 100 2.09 6.26 11.39
CA GLY A 100 1.03 7.17 11.81
C GLY A 100 -0.34 6.66 11.39
N ARG A 101 -0.98 7.37 10.45
CA ARG A 101 -2.33 7.07 9.95
C ARG A 101 -2.35 6.30 8.62
N LEU A 102 -1.18 5.92 8.11
CA LEU A 102 -1.07 5.04 6.95
C LEU A 102 -0.75 3.62 7.46
N VAL A 103 -1.67 2.69 7.26
CA VAL A 103 -1.54 1.29 7.72
C VAL A 103 -1.54 0.35 6.52
N THR A 104 -0.47 -0.41 6.35
CA THR A 104 -0.34 -1.30 5.19
C THR A 104 0.10 -2.71 5.56
N GLY A 105 -0.42 -3.72 4.86
CA GLY A 105 -0.10 -5.12 5.08
C GLY A 105 0.46 -5.78 3.81
N GLN A 106 1.42 -6.68 3.98
CA GLN A 106 2.15 -7.27 2.86
C GLN A 106 1.28 -8.19 1.99
N ASN A 107 0.47 -9.07 2.58
CA ASN A 107 -0.13 -10.20 1.87
C ASN A 107 -1.43 -10.67 2.56
N PRO A 108 -2.16 -11.66 2.02
CA PRO A 108 -3.40 -12.15 2.66
C PRO A 108 -3.24 -12.60 4.13
N PRO A 109 -2.15 -13.29 4.52
CA PRO A 109 -1.86 -13.57 5.93
C PRO A 109 -1.80 -12.33 6.83
N SER A 110 -1.40 -11.17 6.28
CA SER A 110 -1.33 -9.90 7.00
C SER A 110 -2.69 -9.24 7.25
N ALA A 111 -3.79 -9.75 6.67
CA ALA A 111 -5.09 -9.06 6.68
C ALA A 111 -5.65 -8.86 8.09
N LYS A 112 -5.57 -9.86 8.96
CA LYS A 112 -6.05 -9.77 10.35
C LYS A 112 -5.28 -8.70 11.13
N ASP A 113 -3.96 -8.78 11.09
CA ASP A 113 -3.07 -7.87 11.81
C ASP A 113 -3.18 -6.43 11.27
N THR A 114 -3.45 -6.28 9.96
CA THR A 114 -3.76 -4.97 9.35
C THR A 114 -5.04 -4.38 9.94
N GLY A 115 -6.10 -5.20 10.09
CA GLY A 115 -7.35 -4.80 10.73
C GLY A 115 -7.16 -4.35 12.18
N GLU A 116 -6.39 -5.10 12.97
CA GLU A 116 -6.07 -4.74 14.35
C GLU A 116 -5.27 -3.44 14.44
N ALA A 117 -4.31 -3.23 13.53
CA ALA A 117 -3.55 -1.99 13.44
C ALA A 117 -4.44 -0.78 13.05
N ILE A 118 -5.44 -0.97 12.19
CA ILE A 118 -6.43 0.07 11.86
C ILE A 118 -7.24 0.45 13.10
N VAL A 119 -7.76 -0.52 13.86
CA VAL A 119 -8.52 -0.26 15.10
C VAL A 119 -7.67 0.54 16.09
N LYS A 120 -6.39 0.19 16.25
CA LYS A 120 -5.45 0.91 17.11
C LYS A 120 -5.21 2.35 16.63
N ALA A 121 -5.16 2.59 15.32
CA ALA A 121 -4.97 3.92 14.75
C ALA A 121 -6.22 4.83 14.83
N LEU A 122 -7.40 4.25 15.10
CA LEU A 122 -8.67 4.97 15.29
C LEU A 122 -8.97 5.30 16.76
N SER A 123 -8.18 4.77 17.69
CA SER A 123 -8.34 4.95 19.14
C SER A 123 -7.55 6.17 19.63
#